data_AF-A0A125SLX2-F1
#
_entry.id   AF-A0A125SLX2-F1
#
_cell.length_a   1.000
_cell.length_b   1.000
_cell.length_c   1.000
_cell.angle_alpha   90.00
_cell.angle_beta   90.00
_cell.angle_gamma   90.00
#
_symmetry.space_group_name_H-M   'P 1'
#
loop_
_entity.id
_entity.type
_entity.pdbx_description
1 polymer ?
#
loop_
_entity_poly.entity_id
_entity_poly.type
_entity_poly.pdbx_seq_one_letter_code
_entity_poly.pdbx_strand_id
1 'polypeptide(L)'
;MKAVITSHACVTALDVAPYDQFGYALYGNDGLMHTDFVNLRTAKVFAAELAGNSAFAMLMVAIANADPQIYNAMVGRSFDDAARESR
;
A
#
# COMPACT_ATOMS: atom_id res chain seq x y z
N MET A 1 0.04 3.18 14.45
CA MET A 1 0.59 2.26 13.44
C MET A 1 1.16 3.06 12.29
N LYS A 2 2.24 2.57 11.67
CA LYS A 2 2.84 3.12 10.45
C LYS A 2 2.80 2.09 9.32
N ALA A 3 2.56 2.52 8.09
CA ALA A 3 2.61 1.70 6.89
C ALA A 3 3.58 2.31 5.88
N VAL A 4 4.38 1.48 5.19
CA VAL A 4 5.38 1.93 4.21
C VAL A 4 5.33 1.05 2.98
N ILE A 5 5.38 1.66 1.79
CA ILE A 5 5.56 0.92 0.54
C ILE A 5 7.05 0.60 0.40
N THR A 6 7.41 -0.68 0.35
CA THR A 6 8.79 -1.14 0.38
C THR A 6 9.34 -1.54 -0.99
N SER A 7 8.47 -1.88 -1.92
CA SER A 7 8.86 -2.23 -3.29
C SER A 7 7.70 -2.09 -4.27
N HIS A 8 8.04 -2.04 -5.55
CA HIS A 8 7.10 -2.12 -6.66
C HIS A 8 7.71 -3.02 -7.75
N ALA A 9 6.89 -3.86 -8.36
CA ALA A 9 7.25 -4.68 -9.50
C ALA A 9 6.06 -4.88 -10.44
N CYS A 10 6.32 -4.83 -11.75
CA CYS A 10 5.40 -5.37 -12.75
C CYS A 10 5.70 -6.87 -12.90
N VAL A 11 4.79 -7.72 -12.43
CA VAL A 11 4.96 -9.17 -12.44
C VAL A 11 4.45 -9.73 -13.76
N THR A 12 5.33 -10.40 -14.50
CA THR A 12 5.00 -11.12 -15.72
C THR A 12 5.09 -12.63 -15.48
N ALA A 13 4.02 -13.38 -15.75
CA ALA A 13 3.99 -14.83 -15.65
C ALA A 13 3.44 -15.44 -16.95
N LEU A 14 3.80 -16.70 -17.26
CA LEU A 14 3.45 -17.34 -18.53
C LEU A 14 1.93 -17.49 -18.74
N ASP A 15 1.17 -17.72 -17.67
CA ASP A 15 -0.27 -18.04 -17.73
C ASP A 15 -1.17 -16.97 -17.09
N VAL A 16 -0.62 -15.80 -16.76
CA VAL A 16 -1.37 -14.73 -16.09
C VAL A 16 -1.04 -13.40 -16.76
N ALA A 17 -2.07 -12.60 -17.03
CA ALA A 17 -1.89 -11.24 -17.52
C ALA A 17 -0.96 -10.46 -16.56
N PRO A 18 -0.02 -9.64 -17.06
CA PRO A 18 0.87 -8.86 -16.22
C PRO A 18 0.09 -8.01 -15.21
N TYR A 19 0.64 -7.86 -14.00
CA TYR A 19 0.02 -7.07 -12.95
C TYR A 19 1.06 -6.34 -12.10
N ASP A 20 0.68 -5.17 -11.60
CA ASP A 20 1.50 -4.41 -10.66
C ASP A 20 1.34 -4.96 -9.24
N GLN A 21 2.47 -5.20 -8.59
CA GLN A 21 2.57 -5.67 -7.21
C GLN A 21 3.41 -4.69 -6.38
N PHE A 22 2.93 -4.42 -5.17
CA PHE A 22 3.56 -3.54 -4.20
C PHE A 22 3.90 -4.32 -2.94
N GLY A 23 5.16 -4.29 -2.52
CA GLY A 23 5.54 -4.71 -1.18
C GLY A 23 5.20 -3.63 -0.17
N TYR A 24 4.78 -4.03 1.02
CA TYR A 24 4.54 -3.10 2.12
C TYR A 24 5.04 -3.64 3.45
N ALA A 25 5.33 -2.73 4.38
CA ALA A 25 5.64 -3.00 5.77
C ALA A 25 4.67 -2.26 6.69
N LEU A 26 4.14 -2.95 7.70
CA LEU A 26 3.33 -2.40 8.78
C LEU A 26 4.12 -2.47 10.08
N TYR A 27 4.19 -1.34 10.77
CA TYR A 27 4.83 -1.21 12.08
C TYR A 27 3.72 -0.99 13.11
N GLY A 28 3.45 -2.04 13.87
CA GLY A 28 2.48 -2.03 14.96
C GLY A 28 2.97 -1.20 16.14
N ASN A 29 2.01 -0.74 16.95
CA ASN A 29 2.34 -0.03 18.20
C ASN A 29 2.91 -0.98 19.27
N ASP A 30 2.79 -2.29 19.06
CA ASP A 30 3.38 -3.38 19.84
C ASP A 30 4.86 -3.64 19.50
N GLY A 31 5.43 -2.90 18.54
CA GLY A 31 6.80 -3.06 18.08
C GLY A 31 7.00 -4.21 17.09
N LEU A 32 5.92 -4.89 16.67
CA LEU A 32 5.98 -5.92 15.65
C LEU A 32 5.97 -5.31 14.25
N MET A 33 6.70 -5.96 13.35
CA MET A 33 6.78 -5.60 11.94
C MET A 33 6.18 -6.72 11.10
N HIS A 34 5.21 -6.37 10.25
CA HIS A 34 4.62 -7.27 9.27
C HIS A 34 4.97 -6.81 7.86
N THR A 35 5.43 -7.72 7.01
CA THR A 35 5.72 -7.44 5.61
C THR A 35 4.92 -8.36 4.71
N ASP A 36 4.34 -7.82 3.66
CA ASP A 36 3.60 -8.61 2.68
C ASP A 36 3.55 -7.88 1.33
N PHE A 37 2.86 -8.47 0.36
CA PHE A 37 2.64 -7.94 -0.97
C PHE A 37 1.16 -7.79 -1.26
N VAL A 38 0.81 -6.75 -2.02
CA VAL A 38 -0.53 -6.55 -2.56
C VAL A 38 -0.43 -6.26 -4.05
N ASN A 39 -1.30 -6.86 -4.85
CA ASN A 39 -1.44 -6.44 -6.25
C ASN A 39 -2.42 -5.26 -6.37
N LEU A 40 -2.31 -4.49 -7.45
CA LEU A 40 -3.15 -3.30 -7.67
C LEU A 40 -4.65 -3.60 -7.61
N ARG A 41 -5.08 -4.77 -8.11
CA ARG A 41 -6.50 -5.15 -8.11
C ARG A 41 -7.02 -5.36 -6.69
N THR A 42 -6.26 -6.07 -5.86
CA THR A 42 -6.57 -6.29 -4.44
C THR A 42 -6.53 -4.97 -3.66
N ALA A 43 -5.56 -4.09 -3.93
CA ALA A 43 -5.50 -2.77 -3.30
C ALA A 43 -6.76 -1.93 -3.62
N LYS A 44 -7.27 -1.99 -4.86
CA LYS A 44 -8.53 -1.33 -5.24
C LYS A 44 -9.75 -1.89 -4.51
N VAL A 45 -9.82 -3.20 -4.29
CA VAL A 45 -10.88 -3.83 -3.49
C VAL A 45 -10.80 -3.33 -2.04
N PHE A 46 -9.62 -3.42 -1.42
CA PHE A 46 -9.43 -2.94 -0.05
C PHE A 46 -9.70 -1.44 0.09
N ALA A 47 -9.30 -0.61 -0.86
CA ALA A 47 -9.59 0.83 -0.83
C ALA A 47 -11.09 1.15 -0.87
N ALA A 48 -11.90 0.28 -1.49
CA ALA A 48 -13.35 0.43 -1.52
C ALA A 48 -14.05 -0.12 -0.27
N GLU A 49 -13.48 -1.15 0.37
CA GLU A 49 -14.09 -1.88 1.49
C GLU A 49 -13.61 -1.43 2.88
N LEU A 50 -12.38 -0.93 3.00
CA LEU A 50 -11.82 -0.49 4.27
C LEU A 50 -12.45 0.84 4.70
N ALA A 51 -13.35 0.76 5.68
CA ALA A 51 -13.83 1.93 6.41
C ALA A 51 -12.77 2.38 7.44
N GLY A 52 -12.30 3.62 7.34
CA GLY A 52 -11.46 4.25 8.36
C GLY A 52 -10.19 4.93 7.83
N ASN A 53 -9.42 5.51 8.74
CA ASN A 53 -8.20 6.26 8.46
C ASN A 53 -6.94 5.59 9.03
N SER A 54 -6.88 4.25 9.05
CA SER A 54 -5.66 3.56 9.45
C SER A 54 -4.55 3.76 8.42
N ALA A 55 -3.29 3.68 8.83
CA ALA A 55 -2.12 3.76 7.97
C ALA A 55 -2.19 2.73 6.82
N PHE A 56 -2.72 1.54 7.11
CA PHE A 56 -2.93 0.50 6.10
C PHE A 56 -4.02 0.89 5.09
N ALA A 57 -5.17 1.41 5.55
CA ALA A 57 -6.22 1.88 4.66
C ALA A 57 -5.73 3.02 3.76
N MET A 58 -4.98 3.98 4.33
CA MET A 58 -4.36 5.06 3.56
C MET A 58 -3.34 4.55 2.53
N LEU A 59 -2.54 3.53 2.88
CA LEU A 59 -1.62 2.89 1.94
C LEU A 59 -2.39 2.22 0.77
N MET A 60 -3.48 1.51 1.06
CA MET A 60 -4.30 0.88 0.02
C MET A 60 -4.96 1.90 -0.91
N VAL A 61 -5.51 2.98 -0.35
CA VAL A 61 -6.07 4.09 -1.12
C VAL A 61 -5.01 4.77 -1.99
N ALA A 62 -3.79 4.96 -1.46
CA ALA A 62 -2.72 5.56 -2.21
C ALA A 62 -2.28 4.70 -3.40
N ILE A 63 -2.15 3.38 -3.22
CA ILE A 63 -1.85 2.45 -4.31
C ILE A 63 -2.99 2.41 -5.33
N ALA A 64 -4.25 2.30 -4.86
CA ALA A 64 -5.42 2.17 -5.71
C ALA A 64 -5.62 3.36 -6.66
N ASN A 65 -5.28 4.57 -6.20
CA ASN A 65 -5.48 5.83 -6.91
C ASN A 65 -4.23 6.41 -7.58
N ALA A 66 -3.07 5.74 -7.46
CA ALA A 66 -1.84 6.24 -8.05
C ALA A 66 -1.85 6.16 -9.58
N ASP A 67 -1.21 7.15 -10.20
CA ASP A 67 -0.88 7.09 -11.63
C ASP A 67 0.20 6.01 -11.86
N PRO A 68 0.06 5.10 -12.84
CA PRO A 68 1.10 4.12 -13.17
C PRO A 68 2.50 4.72 -13.39
N GLN A 69 2.59 5.97 -13.86
CA GLN A 69 3.86 6.65 -14.06
C GLN A 69 4.62 6.92 -12.76
N ILE A 70 3.95 6.91 -11.61
CA ILE A 70 4.56 7.19 -10.30
C ILE A 70 4.76 5.95 -9.43
N TYR A 71 4.39 4.74 -9.88
CA TYR A 71 4.46 3.54 -9.02
C TYR A 71 5.85 3.29 -8.41
N ASN A 72 6.92 3.43 -9.20
CA ASN A 72 8.29 3.31 -8.68
C ASN A 72 8.63 4.41 -7.67
N ALA A 73 8.11 5.63 -7.87
CA ALA A 73 8.31 6.75 -6.96
C ALA A 73 7.50 6.63 -5.66
N MET A 74 6.54 5.71 -5.58
CA MET A 74 5.82 5.42 -4.35
C MET A 74 6.64 4.61 -3.36
N VAL A 75 7.72 3.94 -3.78
CA VAL A 75 8.60 3.18 -2.88
C VAL A 75 9.23 4.14 -1.87
N GLY A 76 9.12 3.79 -0.59
CA GLY A 76 9.53 4.62 0.55
C GLY A 76 8.42 5.56 1.07
N ARG A 77 7.29 5.71 0.36
CA ARG A 77 6.16 6.48 0.86
C ARG A 77 5.59 5.83 2.10
N SER A 78 5.31 6.64 3.12
CA SER A 78 4.82 6.20 4.42
C SER A 78 3.54 6.90 4.85
N PHE A 79 2.78 6.22 5.70
CA PHE A 79 1.48 6.62 6.23
C PHE A 79 1.43 6.29 7.71
N ASP A 80 0.80 7.13 8.52
CA ASP A 80 0.69 6.98 9.96
C ASP A 80 -0.75 7.21 10.40
N ASP A 81 -1.27 6.43 11.36
CA ASP A 81 -2.64 6.59 11.89
C ASP A 81 -2.90 8.01 12.43
N ALA A 82 -1.83 8.72 12.84
CA ALA A 82 -1.88 10.03 13.48
C ALA A 82 -1.99 11.21 12.50
N ALA A 83 -2.15 10.99 11.19
CA ALA A 83 -2.21 12.06 10.20
C ALA A 83 -3.56 12.82 10.18
N ARG A 84 -4.09 13.21 11.36
CA ARG A 84 -5.01 14.36 11.49
C ARG A 84 -5.17 14.89 12.93
N GLU A 85 -4.11 15.45 13.49
CA GLU A 85 -4.26 16.53 14.49
C GLU A 85 -3.47 17.76 14.05
N SER A 86 -4.04 18.53 13.12
CA SER A 86 -3.67 19.92 12.84
C SER A 86 -4.76 20.56 11.98
N ARG A 87 -5.83 21.04 12.62
CA ARG A 87 -6.68 22.11 12.09
C ARG A 87 -7.00 23.06 13.23
#